data_AF-A0A7T3RCZ8-F1
#
_entry.id   AF-A0A7T3RCZ8-F1
#
_cell.length_a   1.000
_cell.length_b   1.000
_cell.length_c   1.000
_cell.angle_alpha   90.00
_cell.angle_beta   90.00
_cell.angle_gamma   90.00
#
_symmetry.space_group_name_H-M   'P 1'
#
loop_
_entity.id
_entity.type
_entity.pdbx_description
1 polymer ?
#
loop_
_entity_poly.entity_id
_entity_poly.type
_entity_poly.pdbx_seq_one_letter_code
_entity_poly.pdbx_strand_id
1 'polypeptide(L)'
;MFTAGQSDFLIHYIDPDSNTLRSYYPDFLIETKDGSFYIIEIKGGNRVDLPITKAKTEYATRFAKDSKMEYVFIPDNYATMKLQEFIALQSKQNSFYTFDNKHGELYAAQSQSTDFQNKLDKDTQYEIKH
;
A
#
# COMPACT_ATOMS: atom_id res chain seq x y z
N MET A 1 -5.86 1.94 12.19
CA MET A 1 -7.13 2.64 12.51
C MET A 1 -7.87 2.95 11.22
N PHE A 2 -9.20 2.81 11.17
CA PHE A 2 -9.98 3.30 10.01
C PHE A 2 -9.97 4.82 10.03
N THR A 3 -9.51 5.48 8.96
CA THR A 3 -9.08 6.89 9.10
C THR A 3 -10.17 7.93 8.86
N ALA A 4 -11.31 7.54 8.27
CA ALA A 4 -12.37 8.49 7.92
C ALA A 4 -12.91 9.23 9.16
N GLY A 5 -12.52 10.49 9.31
CA GLY A 5 -12.93 11.37 10.42
C GLY A 5 -12.32 11.06 11.79
N GLN A 6 -11.35 10.14 11.87
CA GLN A 6 -10.69 9.75 13.13
C GLN A 6 -9.22 10.21 13.21
N SER A 7 -8.64 10.65 12.09
CA SER A 7 -7.29 11.25 12.05
C SER A 7 -7.25 12.43 11.10
N ASP A 8 -6.36 13.38 11.32
CA ASP A 8 -6.07 14.47 10.37
C ASP A 8 -5.13 14.03 9.22
N PHE A 9 -4.89 12.72 9.08
CA PHE A 9 -4.06 12.16 8.01
C PHE A 9 -4.85 12.06 6.71
N LEU A 10 -4.45 12.85 5.71
CA LEU A 10 -5.08 12.96 4.41
C LEU A 10 -4.04 12.75 3.31
N ILE A 11 -4.47 12.12 2.21
CA ILE A 11 -3.68 12.08 0.98
C ILE A 11 -4.25 13.09 0.00
N HIS A 12 -3.40 14.02 -0.42
CA HIS A 12 -3.71 15.00 -1.44
C HIS A 12 -3.39 14.44 -2.83
N TYR A 13 -4.27 14.67 -3.79
CA TYR A 13 -4.07 14.28 -5.19
C TYR A 13 -4.72 15.30 -6.13
N ILE A 14 -4.22 15.36 -7.36
CA ILE A 14 -4.88 16.11 -8.44
C ILE A 14 -5.91 15.21 -9.10
N ASP A 15 -7.16 15.65 -9.10
CA ASP A 15 -8.25 14.95 -9.76
C ASP A 15 -8.03 14.94 -11.28
N PRO A 16 -7.98 13.77 -11.95
CA PRO A 16 -7.62 13.70 -13.36
C PRO A 16 -8.70 14.27 -14.30
N ASP A 17 -9.97 14.32 -13.86
CA ASP A 17 -11.08 14.79 -14.69
C ASP A 17 -11.23 16.31 -14.58
N SER A 18 -11.11 16.84 -13.35
CA SER A 18 -11.35 18.25 -13.03
C SER A 18 -10.08 19.09 -12.88
N ASN A 19 -8.89 18.48 -12.81
CA ASN A 19 -7.60 19.12 -12.54
C ASN A 19 -7.56 19.95 -11.23
N THR A 20 -8.48 19.69 -10.31
CA THR A 20 -8.53 20.37 -9.01
C THR A 20 -7.78 19.56 -7.95
N LEU A 21 -7.20 20.26 -6.96
CA LEU A 21 -6.67 19.61 -5.76
C LEU A 21 -7.82 18.99 -4.96
N ARG A 22 -7.72 17.69 -4.69
CA ARG A 22 -8.64 16.95 -3.83
C ARG A 22 -7.88 16.20 -2.75
N SER A 23 -8.62 15.66 -1.79
CA SER A 23 -8.05 14.89 -0.68
C SER A 23 -8.94 13.71 -0.35
N TYR A 24 -8.35 12.67 0.20
CA TYR A 24 -9.10 11.52 0.72
C TYR A 24 -8.43 10.95 1.97
N TYR A 25 -9.25 10.26 2.77
CA TYR A 25 -8.82 9.47 3.92
C TYR A 25 -8.52 8.06 3.45
N PRO A 26 -7.34 7.49 3.75
CA PRO A 26 -7.07 6.11 3.41
C PRO A 26 -7.94 5.15 4.23
N ASP A 27 -8.13 3.92 3.78
CA ASP A 27 -8.90 2.95 4.58
C ASP A 27 -8.24 2.71 5.94
N PHE A 28 -6.93 2.45 5.96
CA PHE A 28 -6.20 2.34 7.21
C PHE A 28 -4.86 3.09 7.18
N LEU A 29 -4.53 3.67 8.33
CA LEU A 29 -3.16 4.02 8.69
C LEU A 29 -2.74 3.11 9.86
N ILE A 30 -1.59 2.45 9.70
CA ILE A 30 -1.06 1.49 10.68
C ILE A 30 0.36 1.92 11.03
N GLU A 31 0.62 2.11 12.32
CA GLU A 31 1.96 2.29 12.85
C GLU A 31 2.50 0.94 13.34
N THR A 32 3.71 0.57 12.95
CA THR A 32 4.41 -0.59 13.46
C THR A 32 5.25 -0.24 14.69
N LYS A 33 5.68 -1.25 15.45
CA LYS A 33 6.50 -1.03 16.65
C LYS A 33 7.84 -0.36 16.39
N ASP A 34 8.40 -0.54 15.20
CA ASP A 34 9.64 0.12 14.76
C ASP A 34 9.40 1.57 14.30
N GLY A 35 8.16 2.06 14.37
CA GLY A 35 7.78 3.43 14.02
C GLY A 35 7.65 3.69 12.52
N SER A 36 7.56 2.62 11.72
CA SER A 36 7.21 2.70 10.30
C SER A 36 5.70 2.76 10.15
N PHE A 37 5.19 3.35 9.07
CA PHE A 37 3.75 3.41 8.81
C PHE A 37 3.36 2.70 7.53
N TYR A 38 2.18 2.10 7.53
CA TYR A 38 1.53 1.60 6.32
C TYR A 38 0.25 2.38 6.05
N ILE A 39 0.15 2.90 4.83
CA ILE A 39 -1.05 3.49 4.26
C ILE A 39 -1.74 2.37 3.47
N ILE A 40 -2.91 1.92 3.92
CA ILE A 40 -3.62 0.78 3.33
C ILE A 40 -4.86 1.25 2.60
N GLU A 41 -5.03 0.74 1.38
CA GLU A 41 -6.26 0.83 0.58
C GLU A 41 -6.78 -0.56 0.26
N ILE A 42 -8.06 -0.83 0.53
CA ILE A 42 -8.72 -2.08 0.17
C ILE A 42 -9.71 -1.82 -0.96
N LYS A 43 -9.57 -2.53 -2.09
CA LYS A 43 -10.54 -2.42 -3.19
C LYS A 43 -10.88 -3.74 -3.86
N GLY A 44 -12.13 -3.81 -4.33
CA GLY A 44 -12.56 -4.86 -5.24
C GLY A 44 -11.98 -4.71 -6.65
N GLY A 45 -11.63 -5.84 -7.26
CA GLY A 45 -10.85 -5.93 -8.51
C GLY A 45 -11.39 -5.12 -9.69
N ASN A 46 -12.67 -4.77 -9.72
CA ASN A 46 -13.31 -4.07 -10.84
C ASN A 46 -12.99 -2.56 -10.92
N ARG A 47 -12.18 -1.99 -10.01
CA ARG A 47 -11.99 -0.52 -9.88
C ARG A 47 -10.53 -0.06 -9.86
N VAL A 48 -9.58 -0.94 -10.13
CA VAL A 48 -8.14 -0.63 -10.13
C VAL A 48 -7.74 0.28 -11.30
N ASP A 49 -8.36 0.08 -12.47
CA ASP A 49 -7.95 0.77 -13.70
C ASP A 49 -8.54 2.17 -13.90
N LEU A 50 -9.45 2.59 -13.01
CA LEU A 50 -10.07 3.91 -13.12
C LEU A 50 -9.00 5.00 -12.97
N PRO A 51 -8.98 6.05 -13.82
CA PRO A 51 -8.00 7.14 -13.76
C PRO A 51 -7.86 7.74 -12.36
N ILE A 52 -8.98 7.91 -11.65
CA ILE A 52 -8.99 8.41 -10.27
C ILE A 52 -8.30 7.47 -9.28
N THR A 53 -8.43 6.14 -9.44
CA THR A 53 -7.73 5.16 -8.61
C THR A 53 -6.24 5.21 -8.88
N LYS A 54 -5.82 5.30 -10.16
CA LYS A 54 -4.40 5.45 -10.52
C LYS A 54 -3.80 6.72 -9.94
N ALA A 55 -4.49 7.85 -10.06
CA ALA A 55 -4.05 9.12 -9.48
C ALA A 55 -3.87 9.02 -7.94
N LYS A 56 -4.87 8.48 -7.22
CA LYS A 56 -4.75 8.30 -5.76
C LYS A 56 -3.56 7.42 -5.38
N THR A 57 -3.42 6.25 -6.03
CA THR A 57 -2.31 5.32 -5.80
C THR A 57 -0.95 5.99 -6.06
N GLU A 58 -0.80 6.73 -7.15
CA GLU A 58 0.45 7.40 -7.49
C GLU A 58 0.85 8.43 -6.43
N TYR A 59 -0.09 9.31 -6.06
CA TYR A 59 0.18 10.35 -5.06
C TYR A 59 0.45 9.77 -3.68
N ALA A 60 -0.29 8.74 -3.24
CA ALA A 60 -0.04 8.05 -1.99
C ALA A 60 1.33 7.36 -1.97
N THR A 61 1.70 6.69 -3.07
CA THR A 61 3.00 6.03 -3.22
C THR A 61 4.15 7.04 -3.18
N ARG A 62 3.99 8.18 -3.86
CA ARG A 62 5.00 9.26 -3.84
C ARG A 62 5.15 9.86 -2.46
N PHE A 63 4.03 10.17 -1.80
CA PHE A 63 4.01 10.65 -0.43
C PHE A 63 4.72 9.67 0.51
N ALA A 64 4.43 8.38 0.38
CA ALA A 64 5.05 7.32 1.18
C ALA A 64 6.57 7.25 0.95
N LYS A 65 7.01 7.25 -0.30
CA LYS A 65 8.44 7.16 -0.68
C LYS A 65 9.34 8.21 -0.03
N ASP A 66 8.83 9.42 0.15
CA ASP A 66 9.58 10.53 0.73
C ASP A 66 9.52 10.55 2.28
N SER A 67 9.03 9.48 2.90
CA SER A 67 8.76 9.37 4.34
C SER A 67 9.05 7.96 4.89
N LYS A 68 8.90 7.75 6.20
CA LYS A 68 8.98 6.40 6.83
C LYS A 68 7.67 5.63 6.66
N MET A 69 7.06 5.72 5.48
CA MET A 69 5.77 5.11 5.20
C MET A 69 5.83 4.24 3.95
N GLU A 70 4.94 3.26 3.88
CA GLU A 70 4.75 2.42 2.71
C GLU A 70 3.27 2.39 2.32
N TYR A 71 2.98 2.52 1.03
CA TYR A 71 1.64 2.40 0.50
C TYR A 71 1.37 0.96 0.08
N VAL A 72 0.28 0.37 0.57
CA VAL A 72 -0.12 -1.01 0.28
C VAL A 72 -1.54 -1.04 -0.24
N PHE A 73 -1.68 -1.55 -1.45
CA PHE A 73 -2.97 -1.86 -2.05
C PHE A 73 -3.32 -3.32 -1.81
N ILE A 74 -4.45 -3.57 -1.14
CA ILE A 74 -4.95 -4.91 -0.81
C ILE A 74 -6.22 -5.17 -1.62
N PRO A 75 -6.20 -6.13 -2.57
CA PRO A 75 -7.43 -6.56 -3.22
C PRO A 75 -8.41 -7.18 -2.20
N ASP A 76 -9.70 -6.98 -2.39
CA ASP A 76 -10.76 -7.41 -1.45
C ASP A 76 -10.72 -8.91 -1.10
N ASN A 77 -10.36 -9.76 -2.05
CA ASN A 77 -10.18 -11.20 -1.82
C ASN A 77 -9.02 -11.54 -0.86
N TYR A 78 -8.12 -10.59 -0.56
CA TYR A 78 -7.06 -10.70 0.43
C TYR A 78 -7.34 -9.89 1.71
N ALA A 79 -8.49 -9.21 1.83
CA ALA A 79 -8.79 -8.34 2.96
C ALA A 79 -8.84 -9.06 4.33
N THR A 80 -9.05 -10.37 4.33
CA THR A 80 -9.06 -11.20 5.55
C THR A 80 -7.67 -11.73 5.94
N MET A 81 -6.67 -11.56 5.07
CA MET A 81 -5.29 -11.99 5.33
C MET A 81 -4.62 -11.04 6.33
N LYS A 82 -3.70 -11.56 7.15
CA LYS A 82 -2.88 -10.69 7.99
C LYS A 82 -1.99 -9.82 7.11
N LEU A 83 -1.91 -8.52 7.40
CA LEU A 83 -1.12 -7.57 6.61
C LEU A 83 0.33 -8.04 6.37
N GLN A 84 0.98 -8.57 7.41
CA GLN A 84 2.34 -9.12 7.32
C GLN A 84 2.48 -10.31 6.37
N GLU A 85 1.46 -11.18 6.30
CA GLU A 85 1.44 -12.32 5.37
C GLU A 85 1.25 -11.82 3.94
N PHE A 86 0.41 -10.80 3.76
CA PHE A 86 0.20 -10.16 2.46
C PHE A 86 1.46 -9.43 1.96
N ILE A 87 2.14 -8.67 2.80
CA ILE A 87 3.40 -8.00 2.47
C ILE A 87 4.47 -9.05 2.10
N ALA A 88 4.58 -10.13 2.86
CA ALA A 88 5.50 -11.22 2.56
C ALA A 88 5.15 -11.96 1.25
N LEU A 89 3.86 -12.07 0.91
CA LEU A 89 3.41 -12.61 -0.37
C LEU A 89 3.80 -11.68 -1.52
N GLN A 90 3.60 -10.37 -1.37
CA GLN A 90 3.98 -9.39 -2.38
C GLN A 90 5.49 -9.33 -2.60
N SER A 91 6.31 -9.36 -1.53
CA SER A 91 7.77 -9.34 -1.69
C SER A 91 8.29 -10.59 -2.40
N LYS A 92 7.72 -11.76 -2.09
CA LYS A 92 8.00 -13.00 -2.83
C LYS A 92 7.54 -12.89 -4.28
N GLN A 93 6.34 -12.39 -4.55
CA GLN A 93 5.86 -12.22 -5.91
C GLN A 93 6.72 -11.21 -6.68
N ASN A 94 7.12 -10.08 -6.11
CA ASN A 94 8.06 -9.12 -6.70
C ASN A 94 9.45 -9.71 -7.00
N SER A 95 9.82 -10.82 -6.34
CA SER A 95 11.03 -11.58 -6.65
C SER A 95 10.90 -12.43 -7.92
N PHE A 96 9.66 -12.71 -8.38
CA PHE A 96 9.36 -13.55 -9.55
C PHE A 96 8.58 -12.82 -10.65
N TYR A 97 7.83 -11.76 -10.31
CA TYR A 97 6.95 -10.99 -11.17
C TYR A 97 6.87 -9.51 -10.74
N THR A 98 7.02 -8.56 -11.64
CA THR A 98 6.71 -7.14 -11.41
C THR A 98 5.27 -6.84 -11.80
N PHE A 99 4.51 -6.22 -10.90
CA PHE A 99 3.16 -5.72 -11.20
C PHE A 99 3.24 -4.34 -11.86
N ASP A 100 2.75 -4.23 -13.09
CA ASP A 100 2.67 -2.94 -13.77
C ASP A 100 1.37 -2.21 -13.42
N ASN A 101 1.51 -1.17 -12.61
CA ASN A 101 0.40 -0.30 -12.24
C ASN A 101 -0.21 0.47 -13.42
N LYS A 102 0.45 0.55 -14.58
CA LYS A 102 -0.09 1.21 -15.79
C LYS A 102 -1.07 0.32 -16.54
N HIS A 103 -0.77 -0.97 -16.65
CA HIS A 103 -1.54 -1.94 -17.44
C HIS A 103 -2.29 -2.99 -16.61
N GLY A 104 -2.08 -3.05 -15.29
CA GLY A 104 -2.71 -4.04 -14.42
C GLY A 104 -2.21 -5.48 -14.67
N GLU A 105 -1.05 -5.61 -15.32
CA GLU A 105 -0.51 -6.89 -15.76
C GLU A 105 0.67 -7.34 -14.88
N LEU A 106 0.76 -8.66 -14.68
CA LEU A 106 1.89 -9.31 -14.03
C LEU A 106 2.92 -9.71 -15.08
N TYR A 107 4.13 -9.14 -15.00
CA TYR A 107 5.27 -9.52 -15.86
C TYR A 107 6.30 -10.28 -15.05
N ALA A 108 7.02 -11.27 -15.60
CA ALA A 108 8.10 -11.94 -14.87
C ALA A 108 9.21 -10.93 -14.49
N ALA A 109 9.62 -10.91 -13.22
CA ALA A 109 10.66 -10.01 -12.75
C ALA A 109 11.99 -10.43 -13.37
N GLN A 110 12.65 -9.52 -14.09
CA GLN A 110 14.03 -9.76 -14.55
C GLN A 110 14.94 -9.83 -13.32
N SER A 111 15.58 -10.99 -13.14
CA SER A 111 16.46 -11.27 -12.01
C SER A 111 17.58 -10.23 -11.91
N GLN A 112 17.49 -9.33 -10.95
CA GLN A 112 18.64 -8.61 -10.45
C GLN A 112 18.94 -9.08 -9.03
N SER A 113 20.07 -9.77 -8.91
CA SER A 113 20.69 -10.21 -7.67
C SER A 113 21.02 -9.00 -6.79
N THR A 114 20.52 -8.96 -5.56
CA THR A 114 21.25 -8.37 -4.44
C THR A 114 20.76 -8.91 -3.11
N ASP A 115 21.75 -9.29 -2.29
CA ASP A 115 21.64 -9.85 -0.95
C ASP A 115 20.83 -8.97 0.01
N PHE A 116 19.73 -9.50 0.55
CA PHE A 116 19.17 -9.02 1.81
C PHE A 116 19.01 -10.20 2.78
N GLN A 117 19.92 -10.26 3.75
CA GLN A 117 19.91 -11.18 4.87
C GLN A 117 18.62 -11.00 5.69
N ASN A 118 17.84 -12.08 5.76
CA ASN A 118 16.67 -12.25 6.61
C ASN A 118 17.00 -11.95 8.08
N LYS A 119 16.27 -11.01 8.69
CA LYS A 119 16.10 -10.98 10.14
C LYS A 119 14.62 -10.75 10.48
N LEU A 120 13.83 -11.81 10.28
CA LEU A 120 12.46 -11.85 10.77
C LEU A 120 12.51 -12.19 12.26
N ASP A 121 12.46 -11.18 13.13
CA ASP A 121 12.35 -11.41 14.58
C ASP A 121 10.93 -11.90 14.88
N LYS A 122 10.82 -13.14 15.36
CA LYS A 122 9.55 -13.87 15.48
C LYS A 122 8.67 -13.48 16.68
N ASP A 123 9.08 -12.48 17.47
CA ASP A 123 8.48 -12.17 18.78
C ASP A 123 7.72 -10.83 18.87
N THR A 124 7.42 -10.18 17.75
CA THR A 124 6.77 -8.86 17.81
C THR A 124 5.25 -8.96 18.09
N GLN A 125 4.87 -8.86 19.38
CA GLN A 125 3.48 -8.83 19.89
C GLN A 125 2.80 -7.45 19.78
N TYR A 126 1.93 -7.19 18.80
CA TYR A 126 1.34 -5.85 18.60
C TYR A 126 0.09 -5.60 19.47
N GLU A 127 0.02 -4.42 20.10
CA GLU A 127 -1.14 -3.96 20.87
C GLU A 127 -2.08 -3.15 19.97
N ILE A 128 -3.35 -3.53 19.90
CA ILE A 128 -4.39 -2.75 19.23
C ILE A 128 -4.89 -1.71 20.24
N LYS A 129 -4.53 -0.44 20.06
CA LYS A 129 -5.15 0.64 20.83
C LYS A 129 -6.52 0.96 20.21
N HIS A 130 -7.55 0.84 21.06
CA HIS A 130 -8.95 1.17 20.75
C HIS A 130 -9.18 2.68 20.71
#